data_AF-A0A2A6BBA9-F1
#
_entry.id   AF-A0A2A6BBA9-F1
#
_cell.length_a   1.000
_cell.length_b   1.000
_cell.length_c   1.000
_cell.angle_alpha   90.00
_cell.angle_beta   90.00
_cell.angle_gamma   90.00
#
_symmetry.space_group_name_H-M   'P 1'
#
loop_
_entity.id
_entity.type
_entity.pdbx_description
1 polymer ?
#
loop_
_entity_poly.entity_id
_entity_poly.type
_entity_poly.pdbx_seq_one_letter_code
_entity_poly.pdbx_strand_id
1 'polypeptide(L)'
;MLLLFLPFLFFSLSLSEKSNPYNIKLKLNEHWECGADKFAWSKVLAELVTSVCPDAVIAHANLCCKVHDNCYDHHHQTGVSQDLCDIQFCVCLQCKDAIDKEKVKPDAWCVKVHDAACSIVQTMRNVFPDSTPPDHSKDYIKFVDYSPFSMKFRSILDACPYNQRVVVHCHNTVSKCVMEDHEYEDVYHEYKGRSFGHVMDPNQDCRATMYDCLRSVLATSHNDQCTATVLREREKVNIYKKITGDGDSINIAYPIVASRVLERCPKLWVDLKTCYKNFFECDVEQKRIRDQRYVYELRKACGNNLVYCKHPTDITEHPEYNFYDELRRINITCHKSLYYCFENIFYAKTSTVVDLCGQAFGMAWHRIRLNEYRTVLAYNQNPVIRNIFGPILDLFNID
;
A
#
# COMPACT_ATOMS: atom_id res chain seq x y z
N MET A 1 40.41 -14.95 -3.86
CA MET A 1 40.70 -13.54 -3.56
C MET A 1 40.93 -12.81 -4.88
N LEU A 2 39.84 -12.41 -5.55
CA LEU A 2 39.88 -11.63 -6.77
C LEU A 2 39.14 -10.32 -6.50
N LEU A 3 39.91 -9.27 -6.22
CA LEU A 3 39.44 -7.88 -6.15
C LEU A 3 39.26 -7.40 -7.59
N LEU A 4 38.03 -7.45 -8.10
CA LEU A 4 37.65 -6.72 -9.31
C LEU A 4 37.01 -5.40 -8.89
N PHE A 5 37.76 -4.33 -9.15
CA PHE A 5 37.33 -2.95 -9.15
C PHE A 5 36.14 -2.78 -10.11
N LEU A 6 34.93 -2.69 -9.57
CA LEU A 6 33.85 -1.94 -10.22
C LEU A 6 33.96 -0.49 -9.73
N PRO A 7 34.00 0.51 -10.62
CA PRO A 7 34.04 1.90 -10.20
C PRO A 7 32.72 2.22 -9.47
N PHE A 8 32.83 2.53 -8.19
CA PHE A 8 31.77 3.11 -7.37
C PHE A 8 31.36 4.46 -7.96
N LEU A 9 30.43 4.43 -8.91
CA LEU A 9 29.66 5.61 -9.29
C LEU A 9 28.48 5.68 -8.33
N PHE A 10 28.59 6.54 -7.32
CA PHE A 10 27.47 6.97 -6.48
C PHE A 10 26.50 7.78 -7.35
N PHE A 11 25.58 7.10 -8.05
CA PHE A 11 24.43 7.75 -8.64
C PHE A 11 23.28 7.71 -7.63
N SER A 12 22.89 8.89 -7.13
CA SER A 12 21.52 9.09 -6.67
C SER A 12 20.64 9.12 -7.91
N LEU A 13 19.78 8.12 -8.10
CA LEU A 13 18.72 8.19 -9.12
C LEU A 13 17.71 9.25 -8.66
N SER A 14 17.96 10.51 -9.05
CA SER A 14 16.90 11.48 -9.16
C SER A 14 16.09 11.07 -10.38
N LEU A 15 14.84 10.64 -10.16
CA LEU A 15 13.85 10.52 -11.23
C LEU A 15 13.68 11.93 -11.83
N SER A 16 14.45 12.20 -12.89
CA SER A 16 14.36 13.45 -13.64
C SER A 16 13.40 13.22 -14.80
N GLU A 17 12.13 13.56 -14.60
CA GLU A 17 11.13 13.56 -15.66
C GLU A 17 11.52 14.51 -16.82
N LYS A 18 11.17 14.10 -18.04
CA LYS A 18 11.31 14.90 -19.26
C LYS A 18 10.37 16.11 -19.18
N SER A 19 10.93 17.30 -19.32
CA SER A 19 10.27 18.57 -19.04
C SER A 19 9.24 19.01 -20.10
N ASN A 20 8.01 19.28 -19.66
CA ASN A 20 7.06 20.15 -20.34
C ASN A 20 7.23 21.61 -19.83
N PRO A 21 7.47 22.62 -20.68
CA PRO A 21 7.85 23.98 -20.27
C PRO A 21 6.78 24.81 -19.54
N TYR A 22 5.55 24.30 -19.36
CA TYR A 22 4.48 25.00 -18.63
C TYR A 22 4.26 24.52 -17.20
N ASN A 23 5.00 23.51 -16.73
CA ASN A 23 4.91 23.04 -15.35
C ASN A 23 5.91 23.83 -14.48
N ILE A 24 5.39 24.59 -13.51
CA ILE A 24 6.19 25.08 -12.38
C ILE A 24 6.87 23.84 -11.79
N LYS A 25 8.20 23.73 -11.96
CA LYS A 25 8.97 22.58 -11.46
C LYS A 25 8.84 22.51 -9.95
N LEU A 26 7.85 21.75 -9.48
CA LEU A 26 7.83 21.28 -8.11
C LEU A 26 9.02 20.33 -7.97
N LYS A 27 10.10 20.79 -7.35
CA LYS A 27 11.16 19.91 -6.88
C LYS A 27 10.63 19.17 -5.65
N LEU A 28 9.84 18.14 -5.89
CA LEU A 28 9.55 17.14 -4.88
C LEU A 28 10.82 16.29 -4.75
N ASN A 29 11.54 16.44 -3.65
CA ASN A 29 12.67 15.56 -3.34
C ASN A 29 12.09 14.19 -3.01
N GLU A 30 11.99 13.33 -4.02
CA GLU A 30 11.61 11.94 -3.86
C GLU A 30 12.73 11.07 -4.42
N HIS A 31 13.38 10.36 -3.51
CA HIS A 31 14.36 9.34 -3.84
C HIS A 31 13.69 7.97 -3.69
N TRP A 32 14.04 7.07 -4.61
CA TRP A 32 13.80 5.66 -4.38
C TRP A 32 14.63 5.22 -3.18
N GLU A 33 13.99 4.65 -2.18
CA GLU A 33 14.63 4.22 -0.93
C GLU A 33 14.14 2.81 -0.63
N CYS A 34 14.98 1.82 -0.91
CA CYS A 34 14.72 0.41 -0.60
C CYS A 34 16.01 -0.23 -0.11
N GLY A 35 16.06 -0.56 1.18
CA GLY A 35 17.25 -1.06 1.85
C GLY A 35 18.30 0.02 2.13
N ALA A 36 19.24 -0.31 3.01
CA ALA A 36 20.38 0.56 3.27
C ALA A 36 21.20 0.78 1.97
N ASP A 37 21.71 1.99 1.76
CA ASP A 37 22.59 2.38 0.63
C ASP A 37 23.79 1.43 0.39
N LYS A 38 24.08 0.59 1.38
CA LYS A 38 25.11 -0.44 1.38
C LYS A 38 24.80 -1.61 0.43
N PHE A 39 23.55 -1.80 0.00
CA PHE A 39 23.16 -2.93 -0.82
C PHE A 39 23.08 -2.56 -2.30
N ALA A 40 24.15 -2.87 -3.06
CA ALA A 40 24.19 -2.61 -4.50
C ALA A 40 23.02 -3.25 -5.27
N TRP A 41 22.52 -4.41 -4.82
CA TRP A 41 21.39 -5.09 -5.46
C TRP A 41 20.06 -4.35 -5.28
N SER A 42 19.87 -3.59 -4.20
CA SER A 42 18.61 -2.86 -4.00
C SER A 42 18.48 -1.70 -4.97
N LYS A 43 19.61 -1.10 -5.39
CA LYS A 43 19.69 -0.14 -6.48
C LYS A 43 19.42 -0.78 -7.84
N VAL A 44 19.98 -1.97 -8.11
CA VAL A 44 19.69 -2.72 -9.34
C VAL A 44 18.20 -3.07 -9.42
N LEU A 45 17.59 -3.48 -8.30
CA LEU A 45 16.16 -3.73 -8.24
C LEU A 45 15.35 -2.45 -8.48
N ALA A 46 15.76 -1.33 -7.88
CA ALA A 46 15.16 -0.02 -8.12
C ALA A 46 15.18 0.35 -9.61
N GLU A 47 16.33 0.23 -10.26
CA GLU A 47 16.51 0.49 -11.69
C GLU A 47 15.63 -0.44 -12.53
N LEU A 48 15.53 -1.71 -12.16
CA LEU A 48 14.70 -2.67 -12.86
C LEU A 48 13.21 -2.32 -12.73
N VAL A 49 12.72 -2.01 -11.52
CA VAL A 49 11.33 -1.58 -11.28
C VAL A 49 11.04 -0.29 -12.05
N THR A 50 11.89 0.74 -11.89
CA THR A 50 11.68 2.06 -12.49
C THR A 50 11.77 2.07 -14.02
N SER A 51 12.46 1.10 -14.63
CA SER A 51 12.59 1.03 -16.09
C SER A 51 11.45 0.29 -16.80
N VAL A 52 10.66 -0.51 -16.08
CA VAL A 52 9.69 -1.43 -16.69
C VAL A 52 8.28 -1.32 -16.11
N CYS A 53 8.12 -0.68 -14.96
CA CYS A 53 6.84 -0.53 -14.30
C CYS A 53 6.26 0.87 -14.56
N PRO A 54 4.93 1.01 -14.59
CA PRO A 54 4.27 2.31 -14.61
C PRO A 54 4.51 3.12 -13.32
N ASP A 55 4.38 4.44 -13.40
CA ASP A 55 4.69 5.36 -12.28
C ASP A 55 3.89 5.06 -11.01
N ALA A 56 2.61 4.70 -11.14
CA ALA A 56 1.79 4.31 -9.99
C ALA A 56 2.32 3.05 -9.28
N VAL A 57 2.84 2.09 -10.05
CA VAL A 57 3.45 0.87 -9.51
C VAL A 57 4.81 1.18 -8.88
N ILE A 58 5.61 2.05 -9.49
CA ILE A 58 6.88 2.53 -8.94
C ILE A 58 6.63 3.23 -7.59
N ALA A 59 5.66 4.16 -7.52
CA ALA A 59 5.32 4.87 -6.31
C ALA A 59 4.88 3.91 -5.20
N HIS A 60 4.01 2.94 -5.52
CA HIS A 60 3.58 1.91 -4.57
C HIS A 60 4.74 1.05 -4.08
N ALA A 61 5.64 0.61 -4.97
CA ALA A 61 6.81 -0.17 -4.60
C ALA A 61 7.76 0.63 -3.69
N ASN A 62 7.96 1.93 -3.97
CA ASN A 62 8.74 2.83 -3.13
C ASN A 62 8.11 3.00 -1.74
N LEU A 63 6.78 3.12 -1.65
CA LEU A 63 6.06 3.12 -0.37
C LEU A 63 6.31 1.83 0.42
N CYS A 64 6.21 0.67 -0.23
CA CYS A 64 6.48 -0.62 0.40
C CYS A 64 7.89 -0.70 0.95
N CYS A 65 8.87 -0.21 0.19
CA CYS A 65 10.26 -0.16 0.61
C CYS A 65 10.47 0.77 1.82
N LYS A 66 9.90 1.98 1.82
CA LYS A 66 9.99 2.91 2.97
C LYS A 66 9.34 2.34 4.24
N VAL A 67 8.24 1.61 4.08
CA VAL A 67 7.58 0.88 5.19
C VAL A 67 8.46 -0.25 5.72
N HIS A 68 9.08 -1.01 4.81
CA HIS A 68 10.01 -2.11 5.16
C HIS A 68 11.25 -1.60 5.88
N ASP A 69 11.90 -0.57 5.35
CA ASP A 69 13.06 0.06 5.98
C ASP A 69 12.69 0.61 7.36
N ASN A 70 11.55 1.30 7.49
CA ASN A 70 11.09 1.78 8.80
C ASN A 70 10.82 0.63 9.79
N CYS A 71 10.30 -0.50 9.31
CA CYS A 71 10.13 -1.70 10.13
C CYS A 71 11.49 -2.21 10.63
N TYR A 72 12.49 -2.28 9.76
CA TYR A 72 13.85 -2.65 10.11
C TYR A 72 14.52 -1.69 11.09
N ASP A 73 14.39 -0.36 10.89
CA ASP A 73 14.95 0.66 11.78
C ASP A 73 14.50 0.46 13.24
N HIS A 74 13.24 0.05 13.42
CA HIS A 74 12.57 0.07 14.72
C HIS A 74 12.24 -1.32 15.25
N HIS A 75 12.68 -2.39 14.57
CA HIS A 75 12.31 -3.75 14.91
C HIS A 75 12.70 -4.12 16.35
N HIS A 76 13.85 -3.63 16.84
CA HIS A 76 14.27 -3.79 18.24
C HIS A 76 13.40 -3.05 19.26
N GLN A 77 12.85 -1.89 18.90
CA GLN A 77 11.99 -1.10 19.80
C GLN A 77 10.57 -1.66 19.86
N THR A 78 10.16 -2.30 18.77
CA THR A 78 8.78 -2.75 18.54
C THR A 78 8.59 -4.23 18.83
N GLY A 79 9.69 -4.98 18.97
CA GLY A 79 9.70 -6.44 19.11
C GLY A 79 9.34 -7.17 17.82
N VAL A 80 9.20 -6.45 16.70
CA VAL A 80 8.94 -7.05 15.39
C VAL A 80 10.19 -7.78 14.90
N SER A 81 10.04 -9.00 14.39
CA SER A 81 11.16 -9.74 13.80
C SER A 81 11.44 -9.24 12.37
N GLN A 82 12.69 -9.39 11.92
CA GLN A 82 13.06 -9.12 10.52
C GLN A 82 12.23 -9.96 9.55
N ASP A 83 12.00 -11.24 9.88
CA ASP A 83 11.10 -12.14 9.14
C ASP A 83 9.71 -11.53 8.93
N LEU A 84 9.15 -10.90 9.98
CA LEU A 84 7.83 -10.29 9.90
C LEU A 84 7.86 -9.03 9.02
N CYS A 85 8.91 -8.20 9.11
CA CYS A 85 9.10 -7.06 8.21
C CYS A 85 9.21 -7.51 6.74
N ASP A 86 9.94 -8.59 6.45
CA ASP A 86 10.11 -9.13 5.09
C ASP A 86 8.81 -9.68 4.52
N ILE A 87 8.04 -10.41 5.34
CA ILE A 87 6.69 -10.86 4.97
C ILE A 87 5.81 -9.65 4.67
N GLN A 88 5.85 -8.59 5.48
CA GLN A 88 5.07 -7.38 5.25
C GLN A 88 5.46 -6.65 3.97
N PHE A 89 6.76 -6.57 3.67
CA PHE A 89 7.26 -6.02 2.42
C PHE A 89 6.73 -6.78 1.21
N CYS A 90 6.87 -8.11 1.23
CA CYS A 90 6.33 -9.01 0.21
C CYS A 90 4.82 -8.84 0.03
N VAL A 91 4.09 -8.83 1.14
CA VAL A 91 2.64 -8.59 1.20
C VAL A 91 2.30 -7.26 0.52
N CYS A 92 3.07 -6.20 0.78
CA CYS A 92 2.90 -4.88 0.19
C CYS A 92 3.18 -4.88 -1.32
N LEU A 93 4.31 -5.42 -1.78
CA LEU A 93 4.67 -5.49 -3.21
C LEU A 93 3.69 -6.33 -4.03
N GLN A 94 3.20 -7.42 -3.44
CA GLN A 94 2.19 -8.29 -4.03
C GLN A 94 0.76 -7.75 -3.90
N CYS A 95 0.58 -6.49 -3.49
CA CYS A 95 -0.69 -5.81 -3.65
C CYS A 95 -0.96 -5.63 -5.15
N LYS A 96 -1.40 -6.72 -5.79
CA LYS A 96 -1.72 -6.84 -7.21
C LYS A 96 -2.78 -5.85 -7.63
N ASP A 97 -3.50 -5.29 -6.68
CA ASP A 97 -4.35 -4.14 -6.90
C ASP A 97 -3.57 -3.07 -7.69
N ALA A 98 -2.38 -2.62 -7.29
CA ALA A 98 -1.66 -1.61 -8.09
C ALA A 98 -1.27 -2.09 -9.50
N ILE A 99 -1.16 -3.40 -9.73
CA ILE A 99 -0.59 -4.02 -10.93
C ILE A 99 -1.67 -4.43 -11.94
N ASP A 100 -2.73 -5.11 -11.52
CA ASP A 100 -3.81 -5.61 -12.39
C ASP A 100 -4.73 -4.48 -12.92
N LYS A 101 -4.59 -3.25 -12.39
CA LYS A 101 -5.51 -2.13 -12.65
C LYS A 101 -5.20 -1.32 -13.90
N GLU A 102 -3.99 -1.36 -14.43
CA GLU A 102 -3.76 -0.82 -15.75
C GLU A 102 -4.31 -1.79 -16.80
N LYS A 103 -5.24 -1.33 -17.63
CA LYS A 103 -5.68 -2.09 -18.82
C LYS A 103 -4.54 -2.33 -19.82
N VAL A 104 -3.39 -1.70 -19.59
CA VAL A 104 -2.11 -2.13 -20.12
C VAL A 104 -1.81 -3.45 -19.45
N LYS A 105 -1.97 -4.59 -20.15
CA LYS A 105 -1.57 -5.93 -19.68
C LYS A 105 -0.40 -5.73 -18.73
N PRO A 106 -0.56 -5.89 -17.40
CA PRO A 106 0.51 -5.59 -16.47
C PRO A 106 1.69 -6.31 -17.03
N ASP A 107 2.69 -5.55 -17.48
CA ASP A 107 3.75 -6.12 -18.28
C ASP A 107 4.21 -7.29 -17.43
N ALA A 108 4.05 -8.53 -17.92
CA ALA A 108 4.16 -9.70 -17.05
C ALA A 108 5.51 -9.70 -16.31
N TRP A 109 6.45 -8.93 -16.84
CA TRP A 109 7.66 -8.43 -16.25
C TRP A 109 7.52 -7.67 -14.91
N CYS A 110 6.72 -6.61 -14.76
CA CYS A 110 6.62 -5.87 -13.50
C CYS A 110 6.15 -6.75 -12.32
N VAL A 111 5.15 -7.61 -12.55
CA VAL A 111 4.74 -8.66 -11.59
C VAL A 111 5.94 -9.55 -11.22
N LYS A 112 6.67 -10.04 -12.22
CA LYS A 112 7.84 -10.89 -12.02
C LYS A 112 8.96 -10.18 -11.25
N VAL A 113 9.15 -8.88 -11.47
CA VAL A 113 10.15 -8.09 -10.75
C VAL A 113 9.76 -7.93 -9.28
N HIS A 114 8.49 -7.68 -8.98
CA HIS A 114 8.01 -7.62 -7.59
C HIS A 114 8.10 -8.98 -6.89
N ASP A 115 7.70 -10.06 -7.56
CA ASP A 115 7.88 -11.42 -7.03
C ASP A 115 9.36 -11.74 -6.82
N ALA A 116 10.23 -11.26 -7.71
CA ALA A 116 11.69 -11.40 -7.57
C ALA A 116 12.23 -10.65 -6.37
N ALA A 117 11.84 -9.38 -6.19
CA ALA A 117 12.18 -8.57 -5.03
C ALA A 117 11.80 -9.28 -3.72
N CYS A 118 10.56 -9.78 -3.66
CA CYS A 118 10.07 -10.49 -2.49
C CYS A 118 10.88 -11.76 -2.20
N SER A 119 11.11 -12.62 -3.19
CA SER A 119 11.92 -13.83 -2.98
C SER A 119 13.34 -13.50 -2.51
N ILE A 120 13.97 -12.46 -3.08
CA ILE A 120 15.34 -12.07 -2.69
C ILE A 120 15.36 -11.68 -1.22
N VAL A 121 14.45 -10.80 -0.81
CA VAL A 121 14.37 -10.36 0.60
C VAL A 121 14.15 -11.57 1.52
N GLN A 122 13.21 -12.45 1.19
CA GLN A 122 12.95 -13.67 1.99
C GLN A 122 14.13 -14.65 2.03
N THR A 123 14.94 -14.73 0.98
CA THR A 123 16.15 -15.57 0.95
C THR A 123 17.30 -14.92 1.74
N MET A 124 17.41 -13.59 1.68
CA MET A 124 18.48 -12.82 2.30
C MET A 124 18.30 -12.60 3.82
N ARG A 125 17.16 -13.00 4.38
CA ARG A 125 16.79 -12.81 5.79
C ARG A 125 17.88 -13.16 6.81
N ASN A 126 18.74 -14.13 6.52
CA ASN A 126 19.77 -14.62 7.44
C ASN A 126 21.16 -14.01 7.22
N VAL A 127 21.32 -13.17 6.19
CA VAL A 127 22.64 -12.73 5.74
C VAL A 127 23.08 -11.44 6.44
N PHE A 128 22.15 -10.59 6.90
CA PHE A 128 22.47 -9.25 7.39
C PHE A 128 21.69 -8.83 8.65
N PRO A 129 21.97 -9.43 9.81
CA PRO A 129 21.21 -9.16 11.04
C PRO A 129 21.35 -7.73 11.60
N ASP A 130 22.43 -6.99 11.27
CA ASP A 130 22.81 -5.74 11.97
C ASP A 130 22.92 -4.49 11.07
N SER A 131 22.17 -4.40 9.97
CA SER A 131 22.21 -3.18 9.16
C SER A 131 21.45 -2.04 9.85
N THR A 132 22.17 -1.14 10.53
CA THR A 132 21.61 0.16 10.97
C THR A 132 21.38 1.05 9.74
N PRO A 133 20.14 1.48 9.48
CA PRO A 133 19.86 2.31 8.31
C PRO A 133 20.34 3.76 8.52
N PRO A 134 20.44 4.56 7.43
CA PRO A 134 20.94 5.93 7.53
C PRO A 134 19.98 6.82 8.35
N ASP A 135 20.52 7.75 9.13
CA ASP A 135 19.72 8.77 9.80
C ASP A 135 19.24 9.84 8.80
N HIS A 136 17.93 9.81 8.51
CA HIS A 136 17.27 10.75 7.58
C HIS A 136 16.60 11.94 8.28
N SER A 137 16.77 12.11 9.60
CA SER A 137 16.09 13.17 10.37
C SER A 137 16.39 14.59 9.87
N LYS A 138 17.54 14.79 9.22
CA LYS A 138 17.97 16.09 8.68
C LYS A 138 17.45 16.37 7.27
N ASP A 139 17.03 15.34 6.53
CA ASP A 139 16.62 15.47 5.14
C ASP A 139 15.36 16.31 4.99
N TYR A 140 14.54 16.37 6.05
CA TYR A 140 13.22 17.00 6.06
C TYR A 140 13.16 18.35 6.80
N ILE A 141 14.31 18.91 7.20
CA ILE A 141 14.38 20.24 7.84
C ILE A 141 13.80 21.32 6.91
N LYS A 142 14.05 21.21 5.60
CA LYS A 142 13.58 22.15 4.57
C LYS A 142 12.35 21.64 3.81
N PHE A 143 11.60 20.71 4.40
CA PHE A 143 10.39 20.18 3.78
C PHE A 143 9.38 21.30 3.50
N VAL A 144 8.98 21.42 2.24
CA VAL A 144 7.94 22.34 1.77
C VAL A 144 6.62 21.59 1.74
N ASP A 145 5.69 22.02 2.57
CA ASP A 145 4.34 21.45 2.66
C ASP A 145 3.42 22.14 1.64
N TYR A 146 3.02 21.41 0.59
CA TYR A 146 2.05 21.88 -0.41
C TYR A 146 0.60 21.70 0.04
N SER A 147 0.40 21.09 1.21
CA SER A 147 -0.90 20.89 1.87
C SER A 147 -2.00 20.32 0.96
N PRO A 148 -1.77 19.17 0.30
CA PRO A 148 -2.80 18.52 -0.51
C PRO A 148 -4.06 18.28 0.35
N PHE A 149 -5.22 18.61 -0.20
CA PHE A 149 -6.52 18.56 0.51
C PHE A 149 -6.59 19.37 1.82
N SER A 150 -5.82 20.46 1.94
CA SER A 150 -5.73 21.27 3.18
C SER A 150 -5.21 20.49 4.39
N MET A 151 -4.49 19.39 4.16
CA MET A 151 -3.80 18.64 5.19
C MET A 151 -2.50 19.33 5.59
N LYS A 152 -2.17 19.30 6.88
CA LYS A 152 -0.92 19.89 7.39
C LYS A 152 0.12 18.79 7.55
N PHE A 153 0.80 18.44 6.46
CA PHE A 153 1.84 17.40 6.45
C PHE A 153 2.99 17.71 7.38
N ARG A 154 3.33 18.98 7.57
CA ARG A 154 4.32 19.39 8.56
C ARG A 154 3.96 18.94 9.97
N SER A 155 2.68 19.07 10.35
CA SER A 155 2.20 18.60 11.66
C SER A 155 2.31 17.08 11.80
N ILE A 156 2.11 16.33 10.72
CA ILE A 156 2.28 14.88 10.72
C ILE A 156 3.76 14.53 10.85
N LEU A 157 4.64 15.16 10.06
CA LEU A 157 6.09 14.94 10.10
C LEU A 157 6.68 15.22 11.48
N ASP A 158 6.27 16.31 12.11
CA ASP A 158 6.76 16.70 13.44
C ASP A 158 6.22 15.74 14.53
N ALA A 159 5.00 15.19 14.35
CA ALA A 159 4.41 14.23 15.29
C ALA A 159 4.91 12.79 15.10
N CYS A 160 5.40 12.45 13.90
CA CYS A 160 5.79 11.10 13.48
C CYS A 160 7.28 11.03 13.10
N PRO A 161 8.21 11.26 14.04
CA PRO A 161 9.65 11.36 13.74
C PRO A 161 10.24 10.10 13.11
N TYR A 162 9.68 8.93 13.40
CA TYR A 162 10.13 7.65 12.84
C TYR A 162 9.56 7.39 11.44
N ASN A 163 8.35 7.88 11.14
CA ASN A 163 7.68 7.63 9.86
C ASN A 163 7.91 8.74 8.83
N GLN A 164 8.89 9.64 9.03
CA GLN A 164 9.09 10.81 8.18
C GLN A 164 9.24 10.46 6.69
N ARG A 165 9.96 9.37 6.38
CA ARG A 165 10.15 8.87 5.01
C ARG A 165 8.83 8.50 4.34
N VAL A 166 7.98 7.77 5.05
CA VAL A 166 6.64 7.36 4.60
C VAL A 166 5.75 8.59 4.43
N VAL A 167 5.75 9.51 5.39
CA VAL A 167 4.92 10.73 5.38
C VAL A 167 5.30 11.65 4.20
N VAL A 168 6.60 11.86 3.94
CA VAL A 168 7.05 12.65 2.78
C VAL A 168 6.69 11.97 1.47
N HIS A 169 6.80 10.64 1.39
CA HIS A 169 6.34 9.91 0.21
C HIS A 169 4.83 10.12 -0.02
N CYS A 170 3.99 9.96 1.01
CA CYS A 170 2.55 10.22 0.91
C CYS A 170 2.24 11.63 0.41
N HIS A 171 2.92 12.63 0.97
CA HIS A 171 2.78 14.01 0.55
C HIS A 171 3.15 14.20 -0.92
N ASN A 172 4.31 13.70 -1.35
CA ASN A 172 4.83 13.92 -2.69
C ASN A 172 3.97 13.19 -3.72
N THR A 173 3.66 11.91 -3.49
CA THR A 173 2.80 11.10 -4.36
C THR A 173 1.44 11.75 -4.56
N VAL A 174 0.81 12.24 -3.49
CA VAL A 174 -0.51 12.87 -3.62
C VAL A 174 -0.41 14.29 -4.16
N SER A 175 0.63 15.05 -3.84
CA SER A 175 0.82 16.38 -4.43
C SER A 175 1.02 16.28 -5.94
N LYS A 176 1.79 15.31 -6.42
CA LYS A 176 1.90 14.99 -7.86
C LYS A 176 0.54 14.62 -8.41
N CYS A 177 -0.15 13.66 -7.81
CA CYS A 177 -1.49 13.26 -8.22
C CYS A 177 -2.43 14.47 -8.33
N VAL A 178 -2.54 15.33 -7.32
CA VAL A 178 -3.43 16.51 -7.35
C VAL A 178 -3.00 17.57 -8.37
N MET A 179 -1.71 17.65 -8.71
CA MET A 179 -1.17 18.63 -9.66
C MET A 179 -1.17 18.13 -11.11
N GLU A 180 -1.00 16.82 -11.31
CA GLU A 180 -0.98 16.13 -12.60
C GLU A 180 -2.40 15.71 -13.02
N ASP A 181 -3.25 15.28 -12.07
CA ASP A 181 -4.65 15.00 -12.33
C ASP A 181 -5.50 16.27 -12.35
N HIS A 182 -6.47 16.20 -13.26
CA HIS A 182 -7.43 17.19 -13.67
C HIS A 182 -8.38 17.73 -12.58
N GLU A 183 -8.13 17.61 -11.27
CA GLU A 183 -9.03 18.21 -10.25
C GLU A 183 -9.09 19.75 -10.37
N TYR A 184 -8.00 20.39 -10.84
CA TYR A 184 -8.02 21.82 -11.16
C TYR A 184 -8.80 22.13 -12.45
N GLU A 185 -8.80 21.22 -13.41
CA GLU A 185 -9.57 21.35 -14.65
C GLU A 185 -11.06 21.01 -14.44
N ASP A 186 -11.42 20.05 -13.58
CA ASP A 186 -12.81 19.67 -13.31
C ASP A 186 -13.59 20.82 -12.66
N VAL A 187 -13.01 21.53 -11.69
CA VAL A 187 -13.64 22.72 -11.08
C VAL A 187 -13.78 23.87 -12.11
N TYR A 188 -12.86 23.98 -13.07
CA TYR A 188 -12.87 25.05 -14.08
C TYR A 188 -13.73 24.71 -15.31
N HIS A 189 -13.92 23.42 -15.62
CA HIS A 189 -14.68 22.93 -16.78
C HIS A 189 -16.14 22.61 -16.47
N GLU A 190 -16.49 22.31 -15.21
CA GLU A 190 -17.88 22.27 -14.74
C GLU A 190 -18.58 23.64 -14.98
N TYR A 191 -17.82 24.73 -14.88
CA TYR A 191 -18.27 26.09 -15.23
C TYR A 191 -18.50 26.35 -16.74
N LYS A 192 -18.01 25.48 -17.64
CA LYS A 192 -18.08 25.66 -19.10
C LYS A 192 -18.93 24.63 -19.85
N GLY A 193 -19.60 23.72 -19.15
CA GLY A 193 -20.58 22.80 -19.76
C GLY A 193 -19.99 21.84 -20.82
N ARG A 194 -18.70 21.52 -20.75
CA ARG A 194 -18.09 20.46 -21.58
C ARG A 194 -18.02 19.16 -20.77
N SER A 195 -18.37 18.05 -21.42
CA SER A 195 -18.35 16.71 -20.83
C SER A 195 -16.98 16.38 -20.25
N PHE A 196 -17.00 15.93 -18.99
CA PHE A 196 -15.87 15.53 -18.16
C PHE A 196 -14.78 14.76 -18.92
N GLY A 197 -13.51 15.06 -18.59
CA GLY A 197 -12.43 14.10 -18.74
C GLY A 197 -12.78 12.88 -17.90
N HIS A 198 -12.97 11.74 -18.55
CA HIS A 198 -13.32 10.49 -17.92
C HIS A 198 -12.19 10.04 -16.98
N VAL A 199 -12.28 10.37 -15.69
CA VAL A 199 -11.46 9.74 -14.65
C VAL A 199 -11.89 8.28 -14.56
N MET A 200 -11.24 7.44 -15.36
CA MET A 200 -11.52 6.00 -15.47
C MET A 200 -10.45 5.16 -14.80
N ASP A 201 -9.29 5.77 -14.48
CA ASP A 201 -8.20 5.04 -13.85
C ASP A 201 -8.26 5.23 -12.31
N PRO A 202 -8.33 4.14 -11.54
CA PRO A 202 -8.34 4.16 -10.06
C PRO A 202 -7.13 4.85 -9.42
N ASN A 203 -6.02 4.97 -10.15
CA ASN A 203 -4.81 5.66 -9.70
C ASN A 203 -5.00 7.19 -9.63
N GLN A 204 -6.05 7.71 -10.28
CA GLN A 204 -6.41 9.12 -10.30
C GLN A 204 -7.27 9.55 -9.10
N ASP A 205 -7.68 8.62 -8.22
CA ASP A 205 -8.32 9.00 -6.96
C ASP A 205 -7.26 9.36 -5.91
N CYS A 206 -6.75 10.58 -6.02
CA CYS A 206 -5.73 11.13 -5.14
C CYS A 206 -6.13 11.09 -3.66
N ARG A 207 -7.44 11.17 -3.33
CA ARG A 207 -7.94 11.07 -1.94
C ARG A 207 -7.84 9.66 -1.42
N ALA A 208 -8.25 8.68 -2.21
CA ALA A 208 -8.11 7.28 -1.81
C ALA A 208 -6.63 6.87 -1.72
N THR A 209 -5.77 7.35 -2.63
CA THR A 209 -4.31 7.18 -2.53
C THR A 209 -3.73 7.80 -1.26
N MET A 210 -4.16 9.03 -0.92
CA MET A 210 -3.79 9.66 0.35
C MET A 210 -4.22 8.82 1.56
N TYR A 211 -5.47 8.35 1.56
CA TYR A 211 -6.02 7.57 2.64
C TYR A 211 -5.24 6.27 2.88
N ASP A 212 -4.92 5.56 1.80
CA ASP A 212 -4.14 4.32 1.84
C ASP A 212 -2.72 4.57 2.32
N CYS A 213 -2.09 5.66 1.88
CA CYS A 213 -0.74 6.00 2.31
C CYS A 213 -0.67 6.40 3.80
N LEU A 214 -1.63 7.19 4.31
CA LEU A 214 -1.71 7.51 5.74
C LEU A 214 -2.00 6.26 6.59
N ARG A 215 -2.67 5.26 6.03
CA ARG A 215 -2.86 3.97 6.70
C ARG A 215 -1.52 3.27 6.91
N SER A 216 -0.58 3.36 5.96
CA SER A 216 0.79 2.85 6.14
C SER A 216 1.53 3.57 7.26
N VAL A 217 1.34 4.89 7.42
CA VAL A 217 1.90 5.65 8.55
C VAL A 217 1.34 5.16 9.88
N LEU A 218 0.02 4.95 9.98
CA LEU A 218 -0.61 4.41 11.20
C LEU A 218 -0.12 3.00 11.51
N ALA A 219 -0.01 2.14 10.49
CA ALA A 219 0.44 0.76 10.64
C ALA A 219 1.88 0.65 11.14
N THR A 220 2.70 1.66 10.90
CA THR A 220 4.12 1.68 11.24
C THR A 220 4.47 2.63 12.39
N SER A 221 3.47 3.28 13.00
CA SER A 221 3.65 4.22 14.09
C SER A 221 3.41 3.54 15.44
N HIS A 222 4.37 3.71 16.36
CA HIS A 222 4.25 3.29 17.75
C HIS A 222 4.05 4.48 18.70
N ASN A 223 3.86 5.67 18.14
CA ASN A 223 3.72 6.92 18.89
C ASN A 223 2.26 7.36 18.90
N ASP A 224 1.64 7.42 20.09
CA ASP A 224 0.24 7.83 20.26
C ASP A 224 -0.04 9.23 19.70
N GLN A 225 0.91 10.17 19.84
CA GLN A 225 0.79 11.52 19.30
C GLN A 225 0.83 11.52 17.77
N CYS A 226 1.69 10.69 17.17
CA CYS A 226 1.70 10.46 15.72
C CYS A 226 0.34 9.91 15.28
N THR A 227 -0.10 8.81 15.90
CA THR A 227 -1.37 8.13 15.61
C THR A 227 -2.55 9.09 15.70
N ALA A 228 -2.69 9.83 16.78
CA ALA A 228 -3.77 10.81 16.97
C ALA A 228 -3.73 11.93 15.93
N THR A 229 -2.53 12.40 15.56
CA THR A 229 -2.36 13.46 14.55
C THR A 229 -2.71 12.95 13.16
N VAL A 230 -2.23 11.77 12.78
CA VAL A 230 -2.54 11.16 11.49
C VAL A 230 -4.03 10.85 11.38
N LEU A 231 -4.68 10.31 12.42
CA LEU A 231 -6.13 10.06 12.40
C LEU A 231 -6.93 11.35 12.17
N ARG A 232 -6.60 12.42 12.89
CA ARG A 232 -7.24 13.74 12.75
C ARG A 232 -7.05 14.34 11.35
N GLU A 233 -5.86 14.21 10.76
CA GLU A 233 -5.61 14.71 9.39
C GLU A 233 -6.27 13.80 8.34
N ARG A 234 -6.31 12.48 8.56
CA ARG A 234 -6.98 11.49 7.71
C ARG A 234 -8.50 11.73 7.62
N GLU A 235 -9.12 12.25 8.68
CA GLU A 235 -10.53 12.65 8.66
C GLU A 235 -10.83 13.74 7.61
N LYS A 236 -9.87 14.62 7.29
CA LYS A 236 -10.04 15.65 6.26
C LYS A 236 -10.07 15.08 4.84
N VAL A 237 -9.48 13.91 4.64
CA VAL A 237 -9.49 13.19 3.36
C VAL A 237 -10.77 12.40 3.21
N ASN A 238 -11.27 11.85 4.33
CA ASN A 238 -12.52 11.12 4.40
C ASN A 238 -13.74 12.05 4.49
N ILE A 239 -13.94 12.87 3.45
CA ILE A 239 -15.01 13.87 3.36
C ILE A 239 -16.41 13.30 3.21
N TYR A 240 -16.53 11.97 3.07
CA TYR A 240 -17.76 11.35 2.64
C TYR A 240 -18.53 10.67 3.79
N LYS A 241 -19.83 10.49 3.60
CA LYS A 241 -20.77 10.04 4.62
C LYS A 241 -20.44 8.62 5.11
N LYS A 242 -20.09 8.47 6.40
CA LYS A 242 -19.90 7.17 7.06
C LYS A 242 -21.19 6.33 6.99
N ILE A 243 -21.05 5.06 6.59
CA ILE A 243 -22.16 4.09 6.54
C ILE A 243 -22.31 3.47 7.93
N THR A 244 -23.26 3.91 8.74
CA THR A 244 -23.41 3.39 10.12
C THR A 244 -24.17 2.08 10.18
N GLY A 245 -23.77 1.17 11.09
CA GLY A 245 -24.51 -0.06 11.42
C GLY A 245 -24.01 -1.25 10.61
N ASP A 246 -24.90 -1.89 9.85
CA ASP A 246 -24.60 -3.08 9.02
C ASP A 246 -23.57 -2.83 7.89
N GLY A 247 -22.86 -1.69 7.86
CA GLY A 247 -21.83 -1.36 6.87
C GLY A 247 -20.50 -0.91 7.49
N ASP A 248 -20.27 -1.13 8.77
CA ASP A 248 -19.06 -0.62 9.42
C ASP A 248 -17.77 -1.20 8.80
N SER A 249 -17.79 -2.47 8.38
CA SER A 249 -16.65 -3.12 7.71
C SER A 249 -16.30 -2.48 6.36
N ILE A 250 -17.27 -1.89 5.64
CA ILE A 250 -16.95 -1.19 4.39
C ILE A 250 -16.28 0.16 4.65
N ASN A 251 -16.61 0.85 5.74
CA ASN A 251 -15.91 2.09 6.12
C ASN A 251 -14.47 1.83 6.57
N ILE A 252 -14.20 0.63 7.10
CA ILE A 252 -12.85 0.22 7.47
C ILE A 252 -12.06 -0.15 6.21
N ALA A 253 -12.69 -0.93 5.34
CA ALA A 253 -12.05 -1.45 4.14
C ALA A 253 -11.86 -0.38 3.05
N TYR A 254 -12.95 0.23 2.60
CA TYR A 254 -12.99 1.07 1.40
C TYR A 254 -13.75 2.39 1.64
N PRO A 255 -13.38 3.20 2.64
CA PRO A 255 -14.20 4.35 3.07
C PRO A 255 -14.42 5.38 1.99
N ILE A 256 -13.36 5.75 1.25
CA ILE A 256 -13.45 6.77 0.20
C ILE A 256 -14.32 6.26 -0.95
N VAL A 257 -14.01 5.06 -1.41
CA VAL A 257 -14.68 4.41 -2.55
C VAL A 257 -16.15 4.15 -2.28
N ALA A 258 -16.48 3.52 -1.17
CA ALA A 258 -17.85 3.17 -0.84
C ALA A 258 -18.72 4.41 -0.76
N SER A 259 -18.20 5.45 -0.12
CA SER A 259 -18.94 6.68 0.08
C SER A 259 -19.07 7.51 -1.21
N ARG A 260 -18.04 7.50 -2.09
CA ARG A 260 -18.11 8.14 -3.41
C ARG A 260 -19.18 7.49 -4.30
N VAL A 261 -19.29 6.16 -4.29
CA VAL A 261 -20.38 5.46 -5.00
C VAL A 261 -21.74 5.88 -4.44
N LEU A 262 -21.89 6.03 -3.12
CA LEU A 262 -23.15 6.48 -2.53
C LEU A 262 -23.56 7.89 -2.93
N GLU A 263 -22.60 8.81 -2.95
CA GLU A 263 -22.85 10.20 -3.32
C GLU A 263 -23.23 10.31 -4.80
N ARG A 264 -22.50 9.62 -5.68
CA ARG A 264 -22.69 9.72 -7.13
C ARG A 264 -23.83 8.84 -7.64
N CYS A 265 -24.23 7.81 -6.89
CA CYS A 265 -25.28 6.85 -7.26
C CYS A 265 -26.42 6.76 -6.24
N PRO A 266 -27.09 7.88 -5.85
CA PRO A 266 -28.07 7.86 -4.76
C PRO A 266 -29.27 6.95 -5.02
N LYS A 267 -29.64 6.74 -6.30
CA LYS A 267 -30.74 5.84 -6.71
C LYS A 267 -30.44 4.37 -6.48
N LEU A 268 -29.17 3.99 -6.36
CA LEU A 268 -28.72 2.61 -6.15
C LEU A 268 -28.47 2.30 -4.67
N TRP A 269 -28.78 3.24 -3.76
CA TRP A 269 -28.49 3.09 -2.33
C TRP A 269 -29.06 1.81 -1.72
N VAL A 270 -30.31 1.45 -2.07
CA VAL A 270 -30.96 0.25 -1.51
C VAL A 270 -30.21 -1.02 -1.91
N ASP A 271 -29.81 -1.13 -3.18
CA ASP A 271 -29.05 -2.27 -3.69
C ASP A 271 -27.64 -2.31 -3.08
N LEU A 272 -26.95 -1.16 -3.03
CA LEU A 272 -25.61 -1.04 -2.44
C LEU A 272 -25.59 -1.36 -0.95
N LYS A 273 -26.61 -0.94 -0.20
CA LYS A 273 -26.75 -1.25 1.22
C LYS A 273 -26.82 -2.76 1.45
N THR A 274 -27.47 -3.50 0.55
CA THR A 274 -27.48 -4.96 0.60
C THR A 274 -26.08 -5.54 0.40
N CYS A 275 -25.30 -5.03 -0.56
CA CYS A 275 -23.90 -5.45 -0.75
C CYS A 275 -23.05 -5.19 0.51
N TYR A 276 -23.17 -4.00 1.09
CA TYR A 276 -22.41 -3.62 2.30
C TYR A 276 -22.79 -4.47 3.51
N LYS A 277 -24.07 -4.76 3.68
CA LYS A 277 -24.57 -5.66 4.71
C LYS A 277 -23.99 -7.06 4.57
N ASN A 278 -24.08 -7.64 3.38
CA ASN A 278 -23.54 -8.97 3.13
C ASN A 278 -22.02 -9.02 3.34
N PHE A 279 -21.30 -7.96 2.98
CA PHE A 279 -19.87 -7.83 3.23
C PHE A 279 -19.54 -7.78 4.73
N PHE A 280 -20.30 -6.98 5.49
CA PHE A 280 -20.17 -6.89 6.95
C PHE A 280 -20.45 -8.22 7.64
N GLU A 281 -21.57 -8.88 7.31
CA GLU A 281 -21.91 -10.20 7.86
C GLU A 281 -20.83 -11.24 7.55
N CYS A 282 -20.26 -11.20 6.33
CA CYS A 282 -19.13 -12.05 5.96
C CYS A 282 -17.87 -11.76 6.80
N ASP A 283 -17.48 -10.49 6.99
CA ASP A 283 -16.33 -10.12 7.85
C ASP A 283 -16.53 -10.61 9.30
N VAL A 284 -17.71 -10.36 9.88
CA VAL A 284 -18.03 -10.78 11.25
C VAL A 284 -17.92 -12.30 11.40
N GLU A 285 -18.50 -13.06 10.46
CA GLU A 285 -18.46 -14.52 10.51
C GLU A 285 -17.03 -15.07 10.30
N GLN A 286 -16.28 -14.51 9.34
CA GLN A 286 -14.90 -14.92 9.08
C GLN A 286 -13.97 -14.58 10.24
N LYS A 287 -14.18 -13.43 10.90
CA LYS A 287 -13.49 -13.07 12.13
C LYS A 287 -13.75 -14.10 13.23
N ARG A 288 -15.02 -14.47 13.45
CA ARG A 288 -15.41 -15.49 14.44
C ARG A 288 -14.71 -16.83 14.17
N ILE A 289 -14.70 -17.30 12.93
CA ILE A 289 -14.03 -18.56 12.53
C ILE A 289 -12.52 -18.48 12.78
N ARG A 290 -11.88 -17.37 12.38
CA ARG A 290 -10.44 -17.16 12.59
C ARG A 290 -10.09 -17.18 14.08
N ASP A 291 -10.84 -16.43 14.89
CA ASP A 291 -10.58 -16.32 16.32
C ASP A 291 -10.76 -17.69 17.01
N GLN A 292 -11.74 -18.50 16.59
CA GLN A 292 -11.91 -19.88 17.05
C GLN A 292 -10.75 -20.79 16.65
N ARG A 293 -10.29 -20.71 15.39
CA ARG A 293 -9.15 -21.48 14.90
C ARG A 293 -7.87 -21.11 15.66
N TYR A 294 -7.64 -19.83 15.90
CA TYR A 294 -6.51 -19.32 16.67
C TYR A 294 -6.50 -19.91 18.08
N VAL A 295 -7.62 -19.82 18.81
CA VAL A 295 -7.76 -20.41 20.15
C VAL A 295 -7.50 -21.92 20.13
N TYR A 296 -7.96 -22.62 19.09
CA TYR A 296 -7.72 -24.06 18.92
C TYR A 296 -6.23 -24.39 18.69
N GLU A 297 -5.57 -23.70 17.75
CA GLU A 297 -4.15 -23.92 17.43
C GLU A 297 -3.24 -23.60 18.62
N LEU A 298 -3.55 -22.53 19.36
CA LEU A 298 -2.83 -22.16 20.58
C LEU A 298 -2.96 -23.23 21.67
N ARG A 299 -4.19 -23.72 21.94
CA ARG A 299 -4.40 -24.81 22.90
C ARG A 299 -3.62 -26.06 22.53
N LYS A 300 -3.61 -26.39 21.23
CA LYS A 300 -2.84 -27.52 20.71
C LYS A 300 -1.34 -27.33 20.94
N ALA A 301 -0.80 -26.14 20.69
CA ALA A 301 0.61 -25.82 20.92
C ALA A 301 1.00 -25.92 22.41
N CYS A 302 0.11 -25.53 23.33
CA CYS A 302 0.28 -25.68 24.77
C CYS A 302 0.06 -27.12 25.30
N GLY A 303 -0.09 -28.14 24.43
CA GLY A 303 -0.40 -29.50 24.86
C GLY A 303 -1.73 -29.61 25.62
N ASN A 304 -2.69 -28.73 25.30
CA ASN A 304 -3.98 -28.56 25.99
C ASN A 304 -3.88 -28.25 27.49
N ASN A 305 -2.70 -27.82 27.98
CA ASN A 305 -2.52 -27.48 29.37
C ASN A 305 -2.86 -26.01 29.63
N LEU A 306 -4.05 -25.78 30.18
CA LEU A 306 -4.58 -24.43 30.49
C LEU A 306 -3.75 -23.67 31.53
N VAL A 307 -2.88 -24.34 32.29
CA VAL A 307 -2.00 -23.71 33.30
C VAL A 307 -0.77 -23.07 32.65
N TYR A 308 -0.27 -23.61 31.53
CA TYR A 308 0.88 -23.08 30.80
C TYR A 308 0.51 -22.09 29.70
N CYS A 309 -0.73 -22.15 29.22
CA CYS A 309 -1.30 -21.15 28.34
C CYS A 309 -1.70 -19.93 29.20
N LYS A 310 -0.72 -19.09 29.59
CA LYS A 310 -1.00 -17.74 30.12
C LYS A 310 -1.98 -17.07 29.14
N HIS A 311 -3.03 -16.45 29.68
CA HIS A 311 -4.15 -15.95 28.89
C HIS A 311 -3.70 -15.11 27.69
N PRO A 312 -4.12 -15.45 26.45
CA PRO A 312 -3.84 -14.70 25.24
C PRO A 312 -4.85 -13.57 25.12
N THR A 313 -4.82 -12.61 26.05
CA THR A 313 -5.56 -11.36 25.86
C THR A 313 -4.67 -10.24 25.38
N ASP A 314 -3.35 -10.42 25.41
CA ASP A 314 -2.44 -9.43 24.89
C ASP A 314 -2.04 -9.76 23.45
N ILE A 315 -2.86 -9.28 22.52
CA ILE A 315 -2.55 -9.28 21.07
C ILE A 315 -1.22 -8.56 20.79
N THR A 316 -0.69 -7.77 21.73
CA THR A 316 0.66 -7.19 21.61
C THR A 316 1.79 -8.21 21.75
N GLU A 317 1.56 -9.39 22.34
CA GLU A 317 2.56 -10.46 22.48
C GLU A 317 2.66 -11.37 21.23
N HIS A 318 1.74 -11.25 20.26
CA HIS A 318 1.76 -12.01 19.00
C HIS A 318 1.55 -11.13 17.76
N PRO A 319 2.51 -10.23 17.46
CA PRO A 319 2.42 -9.27 16.36
C PRO A 319 2.32 -9.92 14.97
N GLU A 320 2.70 -11.20 14.83
CA GLU A 320 2.55 -11.98 13.59
C GLU A 320 1.09 -12.18 13.16
N TYR A 321 0.13 -12.06 14.09
CA TYR A 321 -1.30 -12.14 13.79
C TYR A 321 -1.98 -10.77 13.65
N ASN A 322 -1.24 -9.70 13.91
CA ASN A 322 -1.66 -8.37 13.53
C ASN A 322 -1.47 -8.27 12.01
N PHE A 323 -2.49 -8.69 11.25
CA PHE A 323 -2.56 -8.33 9.85
C PHE A 323 -2.75 -6.81 9.80
N TYR A 324 -1.62 -6.07 9.77
CA TYR A 324 -1.51 -4.60 9.83
C TYR A 324 -2.22 -3.87 8.68
N ASP A 325 -2.84 -4.62 7.79
CA ASP A 325 -3.74 -4.12 6.78
C ASP A 325 -5.18 -4.49 7.20
N GLU A 326 -5.95 -3.50 7.66
CA GLU A 326 -7.37 -3.65 8.01
C GLU A 326 -8.20 -4.33 6.90
N LEU A 327 -7.76 -4.20 5.63
CA LEU A 327 -8.36 -4.89 4.48
C LEU A 327 -8.01 -6.38 4.45
N ARG A 328 -6.79 -6.76 4.86
CA ARG A 328 -6.31 -8.15 4.86
C ARG A 328 -6.83 -8.96 6.04
N ARG A 329 -7.26 -8.30 7.11
CA ARG A 329 -8.09 -8.95 8.15
C ARG A 329 -9.33 -9.61 7.55
N ILE A 330 -9.93 -9.01 6.52
CA ILE A 330 -11.16 -9.48 5.92
C ILE A 330 -10.82 -10.54 4.88
N ASN A 331 -11.45 -11.71 4.99
CA ASN A 331 -11.22 -12.84 4.09
C ASN A 331 -11.45 -12.43 2.63
N ILE A 332 -10.61 -12.91 1.70
CA ILE A 332 -10.73 -12.58 0.28
C ILE A 332 -12.11 -12.91 -0.29
N THR A 333 -12.76 -13.94 0.24
CA THR A 333 -14.08 -14.39 -0.22
C THR A 333 -15.12 -13.30 0.01
N CYS A 334 -15.01 -12.55 1.11
CA CYS A 334 -15.89 -11.41 1.37
C CYS A 334 -15.64 -10.30 0.34
N HIS A 335 -14.37 -9.99 0.04
CA HIS A 335 -14.03 -8.97 -0.97
C HIS A 335 -14.50 -9.37 -2.37
N LYS A 336 -14.32 -10.63 -2.78
CA LYS A 336 -14.85 -11.16 -4.05
C LYS A 336 -16.36 -11.07 -4.11
N SER A 337 -17.06 -11.44 -3.04
CA SER A 337 -18.52 -11.32 -2.97
C SER A 337 -18.98 -9.86 -3.10
N LEU A 338 -18.27 -8.93 -2.45
CA LEU A 338 -18.54 -7.49 -2.59
C LEU A 338 -18.32 -7.01 -4.03
N TYR A 339 -17.20 -7.41 -4.65
CA TYR A 339 -16.88 -7.09 -6.04
C TYR A 339 -18.00 -7.56 -6.98
N TYR A 340 -18.41 -8.82 -6.90
CA TYR A 340 -19.47 -9.37 -7.75
C TYR A 340 -20.83 -8.72 -7.48
N CYS A 341 -21.10 -8.33 -6.23
CA CYS A 341 -22.31 -7.59 -5.89
C CYS A 341 -22.35 -6.23 -6.60
N PHE A 342 -21.24 -5.49 -6.57
CA PHE A 342 -21.10 -4.23 -7.31
C PHE A 342 -21.21 -4.45 -8.83
N GLU A 343 -20.56 -5.50 -9.34
CA GLU A 343 -20.58 -5.90 -10.74
C GLU A 343 -22.01 -6.11 -11.25
N ASN A 344 -22.79 -6.89 -10.51
CA ASN A 344 -24.17 -7.18 -10.82
C ASN A 344 -25.07 -5.92 -10.79
N ILE A 345 -24.89 -5.05 -9.79
CA ILE A 345 -25.67 -3.80 -9.70
C ILE A 345 -25.40 -2.92 -10.91
N PHE A 346 -24.14 -2.72 -11.27
CA PHE A 346 -23.79 -1.90 -12.43
C PHE A 346 -24.41 -2.47 -13.70
N TYR A 347 -24.14 -3.74 -14.04
CA TYR A 347 -24.65 -4.30 -15.29
C TYR A 347 -26.18 -4.34 -15.37
N ALA A 348 -26.86 -4.52 -14.23
CA ALA A 348 -28.32 -4.52 -14.18
C ALA A 348 -28.95 -3.13 -14.25
N LYS A 349 -28.24 -2.07 -13.84
CA LYS A 349 -28.86 -0.75 -13.57
C LYS A 349 -28.22 0.44 -14.28
N THR A 350 -27.01 0.33 -14.83
CA THR A 350 -26.28 1.45 -15.45
C THR A 350 -26.07 1.29 -16.96
N SER A 351 -26.80 0.36 -17.61
CA SER A 351 -26.58 -0.12 -18.98
C SER A 351 -26.65 0.90 -20.13
N THR A 352 -26.80 2.20 -19.88
CA THR A 352 -27.04 3.19 -20.94
C THR A 352 -26.28 4.51 -20.87
N VAL A 353 -25.55 4.85 -19.80
CA VAL A 353 -24.77 6.12 -19.76
C VAL A 353 -23.48 5.96 -18.96
N VAL A 354 -22.34 6.35 -19.54
CA VAL A 354 -21.06 6.55 -18.82
C VAL A 354 -21.15 7.86 -18.03
N ASP A 355 -21.96 7.87 -16.98
CA ASP A 355 -22.13 9.03 -16.10
C ASP A 355 -21.19 8.98 -14.88
N LEU A 356 -21.29 10.00 -14.02
CA LEU A 356 -20.50 10.09 -12.78
C LEU A 356 -20.70 8.89 -11.85
N CYS A 357 -21.86 8.23 -11.92
CA CYS A 357 -22.12 7.01 -11.16
C CYS A 357 -21.30 5.84 -11.75
N GLY A 358 -21.28 5.70 -13.07
CA GLY A 358 -20.48 4.68 -13.72
C GLY A 358 -18.98 4.80 -13.43
N GLN A 359 -18.45 6.02 -13.39
CA GLN A 359 -17.06 6.29 -12.98
C GLN A 359 -16.81 5.88 -11.52
N ALA A 360 -17.74 6.21 -10.61
CA ALA A 360 -17.62 5.83 -9.21
C ALA A 360 -17.56 4.29 -9.02
N PHE A 361 -18.36 3.53 -9.77
CA PHE A 361 -18.27 2.07 -9.81
C PHE A 361 -16.94 1.58 -10.37
N GLY A 362 -16.46 2.18 -11.46
CA GLY A 362 -15.14 1.88 -12.02
C GLY A 362 -14.03 2.00 -10.98
N MET A 363 -13.94 3.16 -10.32
CA MET A 363 -12.99 3.38 -9.22
C MET A 363 -13.18 2.37 -8.10
N ALA A 364 -14.42 2.03 -7.76
CA ALA A 364 -14.71 1.11 -6.69
C ALA A 364 -14.26 -0.32 -6.96
N TRP A 365 -14.62 -0.88 -8.12
CA TRP A 365 -14.22 -2.21 -8.53
C TRP A 365 -12.73 -2.38 -8.54
N HIS A 366 -12.06 -1.38 -9.09
CA HIS A 366 -10.63 -1.43 -9.13
C HIS A 366 -10.06 -1.45 -7.71
N ARG A 367 -10.61 -0.76 -6.71
CA ARG A 367 -10.07 -0.85 -5.34
C ARG A 367 -10.43 -2.12 -4.57
N ILE A 368 -11.48 -2.85 -4.94
CA ILE A 368 -11.87 -4.07 -4.22
C ILE A 368 -10.91 -5.21 -4.54
N ARG A 369 -10.37 -5.82 -3.47
CA ARG A 369 -9.39 -6.91 -3.54
C ARG A 369 -9.98 -8.18 -4.15
N LEU A 370 -9.34 -8.71 -5.19
CA LEU A 370 -9.74 -9.98 -5.83
C LEU A 370 -8.76 -11.12 -5.60
N ASN A 371 -7.53 -10.82 -5.21
CA ASN A 371 -6.47 -11.82 -5.05
C ASN A 371 -6.00 -11.92 -3.59
N GLU A 372 -5.74 -13.15 -3.14
CA GLU A 372 -4.99 -13.37 -1.90
C GLU A 372 -3.51 -13.14 -2.11
N TYR A 373 -2.83 -12.88 -0.98
CA TYR A 373 -1.39 -13.04 -0.91
C TYR A 373 -1.01 -14.45 -1.35
N ARG A 374 -0.04 -14.55 -2.26
CA ARG A 374 0.52 -15.84 -2.65
C ARG A 374 1.81 -16.01 -1.87
N THR A 375 1.94 -17.13 -1.17
CA THR A 375 3.25 -17.54 -0.66
C THR A 375 4.22 -17.60 -1.83
N VAL A 376 5.24 -16.75 -1.79
CA VAL A 376 6.30 -16.76 -2.79
C VAL A 376 7.11 -18.03 -2.57
N LEU A 377 7.27 -18.81 -3.64
CA LEU A 377 8.13 -20.00 -3.60
C LEU A 377 9.57 -19.55 -3.30
N ALA A 378 10.30 -20.39 -2.55
CA ALA A 378 11.70 -20.15 -2.25
C ALA A 378 12.49 -19.87 -3.55
N TYR A 379 13.48 -18.97 -3.46
CA TYR A 379 14.30 -18.50 -4.59
C TYR A 379 14.76 -19.60 -5.55
N ASN A 380 15.27 -20.71 -5.01
CA ASN A 380 15.81 -21.83 -5.77
C ASN A 380 14.78 -22.51 -6.69
N GLN A 381 13.49 -22.25 -6.51
CA GLN A 381 12.39 -22.79 -7.31
C GLN A 381 11.82 -21.77 -8.32
N ASN A 382 12.33 -20.52 -8.37
CA ASN A 382 11.84 -19.51 -9.30
C ASN A 382 12.83 -19.28 -10.47
N PRO A 383 12.55 -19.81 -11.68
CA PRO A 383 13.48 -19.76 -12.80
C PRO A 383 13.72 -18.33 -13.33
N VAL A 384 12.75 -17.42 -13.16
CA VAL A 384 12.92 -16.02 -13.58
C VAL A 384 13.95 -15.32 -12.70
N ILE A 385 13.91 -15.56 -11.39
CA ILE A 385 14.81 -14.93 -10.43
C ILE A 385 16.21 -15.49 -10.59
N ARG A 386 16.36 -16.81 -10.74
CA ARG A 386 17.65 -17.44 -11.03
C ARG A 386 18.29 -16.89 -12.30
N ASN A 387 17.49 -16.58 -13.33
CA ASN A 387 18.02 -15.99 -14.56
C ASN A 387 18.45 -14.53 -14.40
N ILE A 388 17.73 -13.73 -13.63
CA ILE A 388 18.02 -12.29 -13.45
C ILE A 388 19.14 -12.08 -12.41
N PHE A 389 19.07 -12.80 -11.28
CA PHE A 389 19.90 -12.58 -10.11
C PHE A 389 20.90 -13.70 -9.83
N GLY A 390 20.80 -14.84 -10.51
CA GLY A 390 21.73 -15.97 -10.35
C GLY A 390 23.20 -15.56 -10.37
N PRO A 391 23.67 -14.77 -11.35
CA PRO A 391 25.07 -14.32 -11.38
C PRO A 391 25.51 -13.52 -10.15
N ILE A 392 24.60 -12.74 -9.56
CA ILE A 392 24.88 -11.95 -8.35
C ILE A 392 24.86 -12.86 -7.12
N LEU A 393 23.92 -13.80 -7.05
CA LEU A 393 23.77 -14.70 -5.90
C LEU A 393 24.90 -15.74 -5.84
N ASP A 394 25.31 -16.26 -7.00
CA ASP A 394 26.47 -17.13 -7.15
C ASP A 394 27.76 -16.42 -6.69
N LEU A 395 27.87 -15.10 -6.92
CA LEU A 395 29.02 -14.31 -6.47
C LEU A 395 29.14 -14.24 -4.94
N PHE A 396 28.01 -14.27 -4.24
CA PHE A 396 27.97 -14.20 -2.78
C PHE A 396 27.85 -15.59 -2.10
N ASN A 397 27.86 -16.69 -2.85
CA ASN A 397 27.62 -18.06 -2.36
C ASN A 397 26.34 -18.18 -1.51
N ILE A 398 25.24 -17.61 -2.00
CA ILE A 398 23.94 -17.63 -1.33
C ILE A 398 23.09 -18.73 -1.96
N ASP A 399 22.85 -19.81 -1.20
CA ASP A 399 22.10 -21.01 -1.62
C ASP A 399 20.57 -20.82 -1.65
#